data_AF-A0A7C3LK46-F1
#
_entry.id   AF-A0A7C3LK46-F1
#
_cell.length_a   1.000
_cell.length_b   1.000
_cell.length_c   1.000
_cell.angle_alpha   90.00
_cell.angle_beta   90.00
_cell.angle_gamma   90.00
#
_symmetry.space_group_name_H-M   'P 1'
#
loop_
_entity.id
_entity.type
_entity.pdbx_description
1 polymer ?
#
loop_
_entity_poly.entity_id
_entity_poly.type
_entity_poly.pdbx_seq_one_letter_code
_entity_poly.pdbx_strand_id
1 'polypeptide(L)'
;MFDVYLQYSEWVARTQLICFMLGLGVPLAVADFVHVFKKPRSFLFSLAGHLVAMPLLALAINHLLGLEPAFALGMILVAAMPGGGLSKVFVFLGRGNAPLSIALTAVSTIATLITVPLILQLL
;
A
#
# COMPACT_ATOMS: atom_id res chain seq x y z
N MET A 1 -0.33 -30.43 -14.05
CA MET A 1 -0.59 -29.72 -12.78
C MET A 1 -0.30 -28.22 -12.91
N PHE A 2 0.78 -27.81 -13.58
CA PHE A 2 1.06 -26.40 -13.90
C PHE A 2 0.09 -25.79 -14.95
N ASP A 3 -0.39 -26.55 -15.93
CA ASP A 3 -1.32 -26.03 -16.96
C ASP A 3 -2.69 -25.61 -16.40
N VAL A 4 -3.18 -26.36 -15.40
CA VAL A 4 -4.41 -26.01 -14.67
C VAL A 4 -4.22 -24.71 -13.89
N TYR A 5 -3.03 -24.49 -13.32
CA TYR A 5 -2.74 -23.29 -12.52
C TYR A 5 -2.73 -22.03 -13.39
N LEU A 6 -2.17 -22.08 -14.59
CA LEU A 6 -2.15 -20.94 -15.52
C LEU A 6 -3.55 -20.57 -16.03
N GLN A 7 -4.46 -21.55 -16.15
CA GLN A 7 -5.83 -21.31 -16.62
C GLN A 7 -6.72 -20.65 -15.54
N TYR A 8 -6.45 -20.90 -14.26
CA TYR A 8 -7.22 -20.35 -13.14
C TYR A 8 -6.50 -19.27 -12.32
N SER A 9 -5.22 -18.98 -12.62
CA SER A 9 -4.38 -18.03 -11.86
C SER A 9 -5.05 -16.67 -11.66
N GLU A 10 -5.60 -16.13 -12.75
CA GLU A 10 -6.29 -14.85 -12.78
C GLU A 10 -7.54 -14.80 -11.88
N TRP A 11 -8.34 -15.87 -11.92
CA TRP A 11 -9.55 -15.99 -11.12
C TRP A 11 -9.23 -16.15 -9.64
N VAL A 12 -8.24 -16.98 -9.33
CA VAL A 12 -7.78 -17.22 -7.96
C VAL A 12 -7.18 -15.94 -7.38
N ALA A 13 -6.29 -15.27 -8.10
CA ALA A 13 -5.65 -14.03 -7.66
C ALA A 13 -6.68 -12.91 -7.37
N ARG A 14 -7.64 -12.70 -8.29
CA ARG A 14 -8.72 -11.71 -8.09
C ARG A 14 -9.57 -12.02 -6.87
N THR A 15 -9.99 -13.28 -6.74
CA THR A 15 -10.84 -13.71 -5.61
C THR A 15 -10.10 -13.56 -4.28
N GLN A 16 -8.82 -13.94 -4.24
CA GLN A 16 -7.97 -13.78 -3.06
C GLN A 16 -7.80 -12.30 -2.68
N LEU A 17 -7.55 -11.42 -3.65
CA LEU A 17 -7.42 -9.98 -3.42
C LEU A 17 -8.72 -9.38 -2.88
N ILE A 18 -9.88 -9.73 -3.44
CA ILE A 18 -11.19 -9.28 -2.97
C ILE A 18 -11.42 -9.73 -1.52
N CYS A 19 -11.23 -11.02 -1.23
CA CYS A 19 -11.39 -11.55 0.12
C CYS A 19 -10.41 -10.91 1.12
N PHE A 20 -9.16 -10.71 0.72
CA PHE A 20 -8.15 -10.07 1.55
C PHE A 20 -8.54 -8.61 1.84
N MET A 21 -8.88 -7.83 0.83
CA MET A 21 -9.29 -6.42 0.97
C MET A 21 -10.57 -6.26 1.79
N LEU A 22 -11.55 -7.16 1.63
CA LEU A 22 -12.73 -7.20 2.49
C LEU A 22 -12.36 -7.49 3.95
N GLY A 23 -11.50 -8.49 4.19
CA GLY A 23 -11.00 -8.82 5.53
C GLY A 23 -10.23 -7.67 6.19
N LEU A 24 -9.47 -6.89 5.41
CA LEU A 24 -8.78 -5.69 5.89
C LEU A 24 -9.74 -4.62 6.40
N GLY A 25 -10.97 -4.57 5.85
CA GLY A 25 -12.03 -3.63 6.15
C GLY A 25 -12.83 -3.95 7.43
N VAL A 26 -13.00 -5.24 7.76
CA VAL A 26 -13.78 -5.70 8.92
C VAL A 26 -13.42 -5.01 10.25
N PRO A 27 -12.14 -4.80 10.61
CA PRO A 27 -11.79 -4.15 11.88
C PRO A 27 -11.91 -2.62 11.87
N LEU A 28 -12.28 -1.97 10.75
CA LEU A 28 -12.36 -0.51 10.70
C LEU A 28 -13.61 -0.01 11.42
N ALA A 29 -13.43 0.80 12.46
CA ALA A 29 -14.52 1.54 13.08
C ALA A 29 -14.59 2.97 12.53
N VAL A 30 -15.79 3.54 12.48
CA VAL A 30 -15.98 4.98 12.13
C VAL A 30 -15.18 5.89 13.06
N ALA A 31 -15.01 5.48 14.32
CA ALA A 31 -14.20 6.19 15.31
C ALA A 31 -12.71 6.30 14.93
N ASP A 32 -12.17 5.38 14.13
CA ASP A 32 -10.77 5.43 13.69
C ASP A 32 -10.54 6.61 12.73
N PHE A 33 -11.52 6.92 11.89
CA PHE A 33 -11.49 8.09 11.01
C PHE A 33 -11.55 9.40 11.82
N VAL A 34 -12.33 9.43 12.90
CA VAL A 34 -12.38 10.60 13.80
C VAL A 34 -11.03 10.86 14.46
N HIS A 35 -10.27 9.81 14.79
CA HIS A 35 -8.93 9.95 15.38
C HIS A 35 -7.91 10.56 14.40
N VAL A 36 -8.05 10.34 13.09
CA VAL A 36 -7.22 11.01 12.07
C VAL A 36 -7.38 12.53 12.14
N PHE A 37 -8.63 13.00 12.21
CA PHE A 37 -8.92 14.43 12.31
C PHE A 37 -8.39 15.06 13.61
N LYS A 38 -8.20 14.26 14.67
CA LYS A 38 -7.60 14.72 15.93
C LYS A 38 -6.07 14.84 15.89
N LYS A 39 -5.37 14.14 15.00
CA LYS A 39 -3.90 14.18 14.88
C LYS A 39 -3.44 14.32 13.41
N PRO A 40 -3.79 15.43 12.73
CA PRO A 40 -3.56 15.58 11.30
C PRO A 40 -2.08 15.65 10.93
N ARG A 41 -1.21 16.21 11.78
CA ARG A 41 0.22 16.34 11.49
C ARG A 41 0.92 15.00 11.31
N SER A 42 0.73 14.08 12.25
CA SER A 42 1.34 12.74 12.18
C SER A 42 0.80 11.95 11.00
N PHE A 43 -0.50 12.05 10.74
CA PHE A 43 -1.14 11.41 9.61
C PHE A 43 -0.59 11.91 8.26
N LEU A 44 -0.53 13.23 8.06
CA LEU A 44 -0.02 13.84 6.83
C LEU A 44 1.46 13.50 6.59
N PHE A 45 2.27 13.49 7.64
CA PHE A 45 3.67 13.11 7.52
C PHE A 45 3.84 11.65 7.08
N SER A 46 3.09 10.73 7.70
CA SER A 46 3.11 9.32 7.30
C SER A 46 2.55 9.10 5.89
N LEU A 47 1.50 9.83 5.51
CA LEU A 47 0.90 9.77 4.18
C LEU A 47 1.88 10.28 3.11
N ALA A 48 2.54 11.42 3.36
CA ALA A 48 3.56 11.96 2.46
C ALA A 48 4.78 11.03 2.37
N GLY A 49 5.20 10.43 3.49
CA GLY A 49 6.25 9.41 3.49
C GLY A 49 5.91 8.21 2.61
N HIS A 50 4.67 7.71 2.71
CA HIS A 50 4.23 6.58 1.89
C HIS A 50 4.11 6.96 0.41
N LEU A 51 3.50 8.11 0.10
CA LEU A 51 3.21 8.51 -1.27
C LEU A 51 4.41 9.06 -2.04
N VAL A 52 5.41 9.62 -1.33
CA VAL A 52 6.54 10.31 -1.95
C VAL A 52 7.86 9.63 -1.59
N ALA A 53 8.12 9.39 -0.29
CA ALA A 53 9.41 8.87 0.12
C ALA A 53 9.64 7.41 -0.32
N MET A 54 8.61 6.55 -0.32
CA MET A 54 8.74 5.16 -0.80
C MET A 54 9.04 5.08 -2.31
N PRO A 55 8.30 5.77 -3.21
CA PRO A 55 8.66 5.80 -4.63
C PRO A 55 10.04 6.40 -4.90
N LEU A 56 10.43 7.47 -4.18
CA LEU A 56 11.77 8.05 -4.30
C LEU A 56 12.87 7.08 -3.87
N LEU A 57 12.65 6.30 -2.82
CA LEU A 57 13.56 5.23 -2.41
C LEU A 57 13.69 4.15 -3.50
N ALA A 58 12.58 3.74 -4.11
CA ALA A 58 12.61 2.79 -5.23
C ALA A 58 13.40 3.34 -6.42
N LEU A 59 13.24 4.62 -6.75
CA LEU A 59 14.03 5.30 -7.78
C LEU A 59 15.52 5.35 -7.45
N ALA A 60 15.87 5.68 -6.20
CA ALA A 60 17.26 5.71 -5.75
C ALA A 60 17.91 4.32 -5.83
N ILE A 61 17.19 3.26 -5.42
CA ILE A 61 17.65 1.87 -5.54
C ILE A 61 17.83 1.49 -7.02
N ASN A 62 16.87 1.85 -7.87
CA ASN A 62 16.95 1.60 -9.30
C ASN A 62 18.18 2.25 -9.94
N HIS A 63 18.47 3.51 -9.60
CA HIS A 63 19.65 4.21 -10.07
C HIS A 63 20.96 3.59 -9.57
N LEU A 64 20.98 3.11 -8.33
CA LEU A 64 22.19 2.51 -7.74
C LEU A 64 22.49 1.12 -8.31
N LEU A 65 21.46 0.32 -8.59
CA LEU A 65 21.59 -1.06 -9.05
C LEU A 65 21.56 -1.18 -10.58
N GLY A 66 21.13 -0.14 -11.31
CA GLY A 66 21.04 -0.16 -12.77
C GLY A 66 20.09 -1.23 -13.30
N LEU A 67 18.90 -1.35 -12.69
CA LEU A 67 17.96 -2.42 -13.04
C LEU A 67 17.42 -2.23 -14.47
N GLU A 68 17.12 -3.35 -15.13
CA GLU A 68 16.46 -3.35 -16.43
C GLU A 68 15.07 -2.69 -16.32
N PRO A 69 14.60 -1.95 -17.36
CA PRO A 69 13.39 -1.13 -17.27
C PRO A 69 12.14 -1.86 -16.76
N ALA A 70 11.97 -3.14 -17.11
CA ALA A 70 10.85 -3.94 -16.63
C ALA A 70 10.86 -4.15 -15.11
N PHE A 71 12.03 -4.41 -14.52
CA PHE A 71 12.17 -4.57 -13.07
C PHE A 71 12.06 -3.25 -12.33
N ALA A 72 12.59 -2.17 -12.90
CA ALA A 72 12.47 -0.81 -12.36
C ALA A 72 10.99 -0.41 -12.20
N LEU A 73 10.20 -0.59 -13.27
CA LEU A 73 8.76 -0.32 -13.26
C LEU A 73 8.03 -1.15 -12.21
N GLY A 74 8.30 -2.46 -12.14
CA GLY A 74 7.72 -3.34 -11.12
C GLY A 74 8.03 -2.89 -9.69
N MET A 75 9.27 -2.49 -9.42
CA MET A 75 9.70 -2.02 -8.11
C MET A 75 9.00 -0.72 -7.69
N ILE A 76 8.93 0.26 -8.60
CA ILE A 76 8.28 1.55 -8.35
C ILE A 76 6.77 1.36 -8.16
N LEU A 77 6.14 0.48 -8.95
CA LEU A 77 4.74 0.11 -8.79
C LEU A 77 4.48 -0.47 -7.40
N VAL A 78 5.29 -1.43 -6.95
CA VAL A 78 5.16 -2.04 -5.62
C VAL A 78 5.37 -1.00 -4.52
N ALA A 79 6.33 -0.08 -4.67
CA ALA A 79 6.58 0.99 -3.70
C ALA A 79 5.45 2.02 -3.63
N ALA A 80 4.74 2.26 -4.75
CA ALA A 80 3.60 3.18 -4.82
C ALA A 80 2.29 2.57 -4.29
N MET A 81 2.20 1.25 -4.15
CA MET A 81 1.02 0.58 -3.60
C MET A 81 0.82 0.88 -2.11
N PRO A 82 -0.43 0.92 -1.61
CA PRO A 82 -0.71 1.21 -0.21
C PRO A 82 -0.25 0.08 0.71
N GLY A 83 -0.04 0.40 2.00
CA GLY A 83 0.40 -0.59 2.99
C GLY A 83 -0.61 -1.73 3.20
N GLY A 84 -0.14 -2.97 3.26
CA GLY A 84 -0.99 -4.16 3.47
C GLY A 84 -1.39 -4.40 4.93
N GLY A 85 -2.30 -5.37 5.16
CA GLY A 85 -2.82 -5.69 6.50
C GLY A 85 -1.81 -6.12 7.54
N LEU A 86 -0.69 -6.70 7.12
CA LEU A 86 0.38 -7.11 8.02
C LEU A 86 0.98 -5.92 8.79
N SER A 87 0.95 -4.71 8.22
CA SER A 87 1.39 -3.49 8.91
C SER A 87 0.65 -3.26 10.23
N LYS A 88 -0.65 -3.57 10.29
CA LYS A 88 -1.47 -3.43 11.50
C LYS A 88 -0.98 -4.37 12.61
N VAL A 89 -0.60 -5.60 12.25
CA VAL A 89 -0.03 -6.58 13.19
C VAL A 89 1.32 -6.08 13.72
N PHE A 90 2.19 -5.56 12.85
CA PHE A 90 3.47 -4.99 13.29
C PHE A 90 3.30 -3.76 14.18
N VAL A 91 2.33 -2.89 13.90
CA VAL A 91 2.01 -1.74 14.76
C VAL A 91 1.50 -2.22 16.12
N PHE A 92 0.66 -3.25 16.14
CA PHE A 92 0.19 -3.86 17.39
C PHE A 92 1.36 -4.47 18.21
N LEU A 93 2.23 -5.25 17.57
CA LEU A 93 3.41 -5.84 18.21
C LEU A 93 4.38 -4.76 18.73
N GLY A 94 4.57 -3.69 17.96
CA GLY A 94 5.40 -2.55 18.32
C GLY A 94 4.77 -1.59 19.35
N ARG A 95 3.58 -1.91 19.89
CA ARG A 95 2.80 -1.03 20.79
C ARG A 95 2.57 0.37 20.21
N GLY A 96 2.47 0.45 18.89
CA GLY A 96 2.20 1.68 18.16
C GLY A 96 0.72 2.04 18.14
N ASN A 97 0.40 3.13 17.44
CA ASN A 97 -0.96 3.61 17.34
C ASN A 97 -1.74 2.85 16.25
N ALA A 98 -2.40 1.75 16.63
CA ALA A 98 -3.17 0.92 15.71
C ALA A 98 -4.29 1.67 14.97
N PRO A 99 -5.12 2.53 15.63
CA PRO A 99 -6.10 3.37 14.93
C PRO A 99 -5.48 4.26 13.84
N LEU A 100 -4.33 4.88 14.13
CA LEU A 100 -3.61 5.70 13.14
C LEU A 100 -3.16 4.86 11.94
N SER A 101 -2.61 3.67 12.17
CA SER A 101 -2.21 2.76 11.09
C SER A 101 -3.39 2.32 10.24
N ILE A 102 -4.52 1.97 10.86
CA ILE A 102 -5.73 1.55 10.17
C ILE A 102 -6.24 2.64 9.24
N ALA A 103 -6.33 3.86 9.76
CA ALA A 103 -6.86 4.98 9.00
C ALA A 103 -5.87 5.48 7.93
N LEU A 104 -4.55 5.41 8.20
CA LEU A 104 -3.51 5.66 7.20
C LEU A 104 -3.64 4.67 6.04
N THR A 105 -3.77 3.37 6.32
CA THR A 105 -3.98 2.36 5.28
C THR A 105 -5.22 2.69 4.45
N ALA A 106 -6.36 2.93 5.10
CA ALA A 106 -7.63 3.22 4.40
C ALA A 106 -7.53 4.42 3.46
N VAL A 107 -6.98 5.54 3.94
CA VAL A 107 -6.83 6.76 3.13
C VAL A 107 -5.76 6.57 2.06
N SER A 108 -4.64 5.91 2.35
CA SER A 108 -3.61 5.62 1.36
C SER A 108 -4.14 4.76 0.22
N THR A 109 -4.99 3.76 0.50
CA THR A 109 -5.64 2.93 -0.52
C THR A 109 -6.54 3.76 -1.45
N ILE A 110 -7.29 4.71 -0.90
CA ILE A 110 -8.11 5.61 -1.72
C ILE A 110 -7.20 6.56 -2.52
N ALA A 111 -6.16 7.11 -1.89
CA ALA A 111 -5.20 8.00 -2.53
C ALA A 111 -4.48 7.32 -3.70
N THR A 112 -4.18 6.02 -3.59
CA THR A 112 -3.52 5.26 -4.66
C THR A 112 -4.31 5.16 -5.96
N LEU A 113 -5.64 5.35 -5.92
CA LEU A 113 -6.46 5.44 -7.14
C LEU A 113 -6.04 6.63 -8.02
N ILE A 114 -5.48 7.68 -7.42
CA ILE A 114 -5.03 8.91 -8.10
C ILE A 114 -3.51 8.94 -8.19
N THR A 115 -2.79 8.56 -7.13
CA THR A 115 -1.33 8.75 -7.07
C THR A 115 -0.58 7.75 -7.93
N VAL A 116 -1.02 6.50 -8.02
CA VAL A 116 -0.36 5.48 -8.85
C VAL A 116 -0.37 5.83 -10.34
N PRO A 117 -1.53 6.17 -10.97
CA PRO A 117 -1.52 6.57 -12.38
C PRO A 117 -0.71 7.85 -12.61
N LEU A 118 -0.70 8.79 -11.65
CA LEU A 118 0.13 9.99 -11.75
C LEU A 118 1.63 9.66 -11.71
N ILE A 119 2.06 8.77 -10.80
CA ILE A 119 3.47 8.32 -10.70
C ILE A 119 3.90 7.63 -12.00
N LEU A 120 3.04 6.81 -12.58
CA LEU A 120 3.32 6.14 -13.86
C LEU A 120 3.40 7.09 -15.05
N GLN A 121 2.69 8.22 -15.02
CA GLN A 121 2.79 9.26 -16.06
C GLN A 121 4.05 10.12 -15.92
N LEU A 122 4.60 10.21 -14.71
CA LEU A 122 5.78 11.00 -14.38
C LEU A 122 7.09 10.25 -14.64
N LEU A 123 7.02 8.93 -14.79
CA LEU A 123 8.14 8.01 -15.04
C LEU A 123 8.28 7.71 -16.53
#